data_AF-A0A5Q4VBE4-F1
#
_entry.id   AF-A0A5Q4VBE4-F1
#
_cell.length_a   1.000
_cell.length_b   1.000
_cell.length_c   1.000
_cell.angle_alpha   90.00
_cell.angle_beta   90.00
_cell.angle_gamma   90.00
#
_symmetry.space_group_name_H-M   'P 1'
#
loop_
_entity.id
_entity.type
_entity.pdbx_description
1 polymer ?
#
loop_
_entity_poly.entity_id
_entity_poly.type
_entity_poly.pdbx_seq_one_letter_code
_entity_poly.pdbx_strand_id
1 'polypeptide(L)'
;MGRLMTWLRERTEWFKWIFFAFLGGALVYDFMAERHDPHFFGDTIIGFWSVFALFGCLGMIVICKGISHAWLMKQEDYYDDK
;
A
#
# COMPACT_ATOMS: atom_id res chain seq x y z
N MET A 1 22.54 8.21 -14.48
CA MET A 1 21.34 7.72 -13.74
C MET A 1 21.20 8.27 -12.31
N GLY A 2 22.20 8.95 -11.71
CA GLY A 2 22.07 9.49 -10.34
C GLY A 2 21.15 10.71 -10.17
N ARG A 3 21.05 11.58 -11.18
CA ARG A 3 20.24 12.84 -11.12
C ARG A 3 18.74 12.62 -10.95
N LEU A 4 18.19 11.55 -11.52
CA LEU A 4 16.77 11.22 -11.37
C LEU A 4 16.46 10.71 -9.95
N MET A 5 17.37 9.91 -9.38
CA MET A 5 17.18 9.38 -8.04
C MET A 5 17.30 10.46 -6.96
N THR A 6 18.18 11.43 -7.14
CA THR A 6 18.27 12.59 -6.23
C THR A 6 17.02 13.46 -6.33
N TRP A 7 16.51 13.71 -7.54
CA TRP A 7 15.30 14.49 -7.76
C TRP A 7 14.03 13.83 -7.19
N LEU A 8 13.88 12.52 -7.38
CA LEU A 8 12.78 11.72 -6.79
C LEU A 8 12.87 11.69 -5.26
N ARG A 9 14.07 11.61 -4.70
CA ARG A 9 14.31 11.64 -3.25
C ARG A 9 13.94 13.00 -2.64
N GLU A 10 14.30 14.09 -3.31
CA GLU A 10 13.98 15.45 -2.87
C GLU A 10 12.47 15.74 -2.86
N ARG A 11 11.71 15.06 -3.73
CA ARG A 11 10.24 15.18 -3.81
C ARG A 11 9.47 14.04 -3.16
N THR A 12 10.14 13.21 -2.35
CA THR A 12 9.49 12.08 -1.67
C THR A 12 8.38 12.53 -0.73
N GLU A 13 8.52 13.70 -0.08
CA GLU A 13 7.44 14.27 0.75
C GLU A 13 6.19 14.61 -0.06
N TRP A 14 6.36 15.05 -1.31
CA TRP A 14 5.23 15.36 -2.20
C TRP A 14 4.48 14.09 -2.62
N PHE A 15 5.20 13.02 -2.92
CA PHE A 15 4.62 11.70 -3.19
C PHE A 15 3.85 11.14 -2.00
N LYS A 16 4.38 11.29 -0.77
CA LYS A 16 3.67 10.91 0.45
C LYS A 16 2.36 11.67 0.58
N TRP A 17 2.39 12.99 0.37
CA TRP A 17 1.19 13.82 0.42
C TRP A 17 0.14 13.42 -0.62
N ILE A 18 0.54 13.15 -1.87
CA ILE A 18 -0.39 12.64 -2.90
C ILE A 18 -1.01 11.32 -2.46
N PHE A 19 -0.21 10.39 -1.94
CA PHE A 19 -0.69 9.08 -1.49
C PHE A 19 -1.72 9.22 -0.35
N PHE A 20 -1.43 10.05 0.65
CA PHE A 20 -2.38 10.31 1.74
C PHE A 20 -3.61 11.08 1.26
N ALA A 21 -3.46 12.01 0.32
CA ALA A 21 -4.59 12.69 -0.30
C ALA A 21 -5.49 11.72 -1.09
N PHE A 22 -4.90 10.77 -1.81
CA PHE A 22 -5.63 9.72 -2.51
C PHE A 22 -6.37 8.80 -1.54
N LEU A 23 -5.72 8.36 -0.45
CA LEU A 23 -6.37 7.59 0.62
C LEU A 23 -7.53 8.35 1.26
N GLY A 24 -7.34 9.63 1.58
CA GLY A 24 -8.39 10.49 2.10
C GLY A 24 -9.54 10.68 1.11
N GLY A 25 -9.23 10.87 -0.17
CA GLY A 25 -10.23 10.98 -1.24
C GLY A 25 -11.03 9.69 -1.43
N ALA A 26 -10.38 8.52 -1.33
CA ALA A 26 -11.07 7.22 -1.37
C ALA A 26 -12.06 7.06 -0.21
N LEU A 27 -11.72 7.54 0.99
CA LEU A 27 -12.64 7.57 2.12
C LEU A 27 -13.83 8.51 1.84
N VAL A 28 -13.58 9.73 1.38
CA VAL A 28 -14.65 10.70 1.05
C VAL A 28 -15.57 10.16 -0.05
N TYR A 29 -15.02 9.46 -1.04
CA TYR A 29 -15.81 8.80 -2.07
C TYR A 29 -16.72 7.71 -1.49
N ASP A 30 -16.23 6.91 -0.54
CA ASP A 30 -17.04 5.90 0.16
C ASP A 30 -18.23 6.53 0.92
N PHE A 31 -18.07 7.76 1.45
CA PHE A 31 -19.17 8.53 2.04
C PHE A 31 -20.22 9.02 1.03
N MET A 32 -19.82 9.33 -0.22
CA MET A 32 -20.73 9.79 -1.27
C MET A 32 -21.41 8.66 -2.03
N ALA A 33 -20.87 7.44 -1.95
CA ALA A 33 -21.41 6.28 -2.64
C ALA A 33 -22.72 5.82 -1.98
N GLU A 34 -23.84 6.03 -2.66
CA GLU A 34 -25.16 5.62 -2.22
C GLU A 34 -25.30 4.09 -2.27
N ARG A 35 -25.58 3.45 -1.13
CA ARG A 35 -25.66 1.99 -1.00
C ARG A 35 -27.04 1.49 -1.41
N HIS A 36 -27.15 0.97 -2.63
CA HIS A 36 -28.29 0.17 -3.05
C HIS A 36 -28.12 -1.27 -2.55
N ASP A 37 -28.99 -1.66 -1.61
CA ASP A 37 -29.18 -2.99 -1.02
C ASP A 37 -27.98 -3.63 -0.29
N PRO A 38 -27.99 -3.71 1.06
CA PRO A 38 -26.93 -4.34 1.83
C PRO A 38 -26.96 -5.88 1.67
N HIS A 39 -26.12 -6.41 0.79
CA HIS A 39 -25.93 -7.86 0.64
C HIS A 39 -24.88 -8.43 1.62
N PHE A 40 -24.10 -7.57 2.28
CA PHE A 40 -23.04 -7.96 3.22
C PHE A 40 -23.05 -7.06 4.46
N PHE A 41 -22.78 -7.63 5.65
CA PHE A 41 -22.79 -6.89 6.92
C PHE A 41 -21.82 -5.69 6.91
N GLY A 42 -20.67 -5.82 6.23
CA GLY A 42 -19.69 -4.75 6.04
C GLY A 42 -20.21 -3.58 5.18
N ASP A 43 -21.17 -3.82 4.30
CA ASP A 43 -21.83 -2.77 3.51
C ASP A 43 -22.85 -1.97 4.33
N THR A 44 -22.97 -2.21 5.64
CA THR A 44 -23.70 -1.30 6.54
C THR A 44 -22.77 -0.25 7.15
N ILE A 45 -21.47 -0.54 7.22
CA ILE A 45 -20.47 0.30 7.90
C ILE A 45 -19.77 1.19 6.87
N ILE A 46 -19.93 2.52 6.99
CA ILE A 46 -19.26 3.47 6.10
C ILE A 46 -17.74 3.39 6.31
N GLY A 47 -16.98 3.34 5.23
CA GLY A 47 -15.52 3.20 5.23
C GLY A 47 -15.01 1.78 5.42
N PHE A 48 -15.88 0.76 5.55
CA PHE A 48 -15.48 -0.63 5.75
C PHE A 48 -14.53 -1.12 4.65
N TRP A 49 -14.87 -0.86 3.39
CA TRP A 49 -14.08 -1.30 2.25
C TRP A 49 -12.73 -0.59 2.16
N SER A 50 -12.67 0.71 2.43
CA SER A 50 -11.40 1.45 2.47
C SER A 50 -10.47 0.92 3.55
N VAL A 51 -11.01 0.64 4.74
CA VAL A 51 -10.25 0.09 5.87
C VAL A 51 -9.80 -1.34 5.55
N PHE A 52 -10.70 -2.19 5.04
CA PHE A 52 -10.37 -3.55 4.63
C PHE A 52 -9.27 -3.59 3.56
N ALA A 53 -9.38 -2.75 2.53
CA ALA A 53 -8.36 -2.64 1.48
C ALA A 53 -7.01 -2.15 2.03
N LEU A 54 -7.02 -1.19 2.95
CA LEU A 54 -5.81 -0.69 3.60
C LEU A 54 -5.11 -1.78 4.41
N PHE A 55 -5.86 -2.50 5.26
CA PHE A 55 -5.31 -3.62 6.03
C PHE A 55 -4.90 -4.80 5.15
N GLY A 56 -5.65 -5.11 4.10
CA GLY A 56 -5.31 -6.13 3.12
C GLY A 56 -3.99 -5.82 2.41
N CYS A 57 -3.79 -4.56 2.02
CA CYS A 57 -2.53 -4.10 1.42
C CYS A 57 -1.36 -4.22 2.40
N LEU A 58 -1.50 -3.73 3.64
CA LEU A 58 -0.46 -3.86 4.68
C LEU A 58 -0.13 -5.33 4.99
N GLY A 59 -1.15 -6.17 5.14
CA GLY A 59 -0.99 -7.61 5.36
C GLY A 59 -0.23 -8.28 4.22
N MET A 60 -0.60 -7.97 2.97
CA MET A 60 0.11 -8.46 1.79
C MET A 60 1.59 -8.04 1.79
N ILE A 61 1.90 -6.78 2.12
CA ILE A 61 3.30 -6.31 2.22
C ILE A 61 4.07 -7.13 3.26
N VAL A 62 3.48 -7.37 4.43
CA VAL A 62 4.11 -8.17 5.49
C VAL A 62 4.34 -9.61 5.04
N ILE A 63 3.35 -10.24 4.40
CA ILE A 63 3.46 -11.60 3.88
C ILE A 63 4.57 -11.68 2.82
N CYS A 64 4.56 -10.78 1.83
CA CYS A 64 5.59 -10.72 0.79
C CYS A 64 6.98 -10.49 1.38
N LYS A 65 7.10 -9.63 2.40
CA LYS A 65 8.37 -9.39 3.10
C LYS A 65 8.82 -10.63 3.88
N GLY A 66 7.89 -11.34 4.51
CA GLY A 66 8.14 -12.60 5.21
C GLY A 66 8.64 -13.69 4.27
N ILE A 67 7.96 -13.89 3.13
CA ILE A 67 8.38 -14.85 2.09
C ILE A 67 9.76 -14.48 1.53
N SER A 68 9.98 -13.20 1.24
CA SER A 68 11.27 -12.70 0.76
C SER A 68 12.41 -13.05 1.73
N HIS A 69 12.24 -12.79 3.02
CA HIS A 69 13.26 -13.08 4.02
C HIS A 69 13.42 -14.58 4.32
N ALA A 70 12.33 -15.36 4.25
CA ALA A 70 12.37 -16.79 4.55
C ALA A 70 12.93 -17.64 3.40
N TRP A 71 12.74 -17.21 2.15
CA TRP A 71 13.00 -18.06 0.98
C TRP A 71 13.88 -17.41 -0.09
N LEU A 72 13.83 -16.08 -0.26
CA LEU A 72 14.47 -15.39 -1.39
C LEU A 72 15.75 -14.63 -1.02
N MET A 73 16.02 -14.41 0.28
CA MET A 73 17.29 -13.84 0.73
C MET A 73 18.42 -14.85 0.52
N LYS A 74 19.13 -14.67 -0.58
CA LYS A 74 20.44 -15.26 -0.83
C LYS A 74 21.45 -14.59 0.11
N GLN A 75 22.38 -15.36 0.68
CA GLN A 75 23.48 -14.77 1.47
C GLN A 75 24.27 -13.78 0.62
N GLU A 76 24.72 -12.67 1.24
CA GLU A 76 25.45 -11.58 0.58
C GLU A 76 26.68 -12.09 -0.18
N ASP A 77 27.31 -13.15 0.33
CA ASP A 77 28.52 -13.76 -0.24
C ASP A 77 28.28 -14.60 -1.51
N TYR A 78 27.02 -14.75 -1.98
CA TYR A 78 26.73 -15.59 -3.15
C TYR A 78 27.38 -15.11 -4.46
N TYR A 79 27.77 -13.84 -4.54
CA TYR A 79 28.45 -13.27 -5.70
C TYR A 79 29.94 -13.00 -5.46
N ASP A 80 30.44 -13.15 -4.23
CA ASP A 80 31.86 -12.96 -3.89
C ASP A 80 32.71 -14.20 -4.18
N ASP A 81 32.08 -15.35 -4.44
CA ASP A 81 32.77 -16.62 -4.75
C ASP A 81 33.07 -16.79 -6.26
N LYS A 82 33.48 -15.70 -6.94
CA LYS A 82 34.05 -15.71 -8.30
C LYS A 82 35.12 -14.64 -8.54
#